data_AF-A0A1F2U7X1-F1
#
_entry.id   AF-A0A1F2U7X1-F1
#
_cell.length_a   1.000
_cell.length_b   1.000
_cell.length_c   1.000
_cell.angle_alpha   90.00
_cell.angle_beta   90.00
_cell.angle_gamma   90.00
#
_symmetry.space_group_name_H-M   'P 1'
#
loop_
_entity.id
_entity.type
_entity.pdbx_description
1 polymer ?
#
loop_
_entity_poly.entity_id
_entity_poly.type
_entity_poly.pdbx_seq_one_letter_code
_entity_poly.pdbx_strand_id
1 'polypeptide(L)'
;MLGLAALVVATVAVYLALRSSALETSGVGSLLPHQVLAATLVGPDQATFAGLQRELIEIERARAAFGRWPDAAEVGRASAYTWTNAREGYFVNYLARPAGDLSAAGWLLVIQEPDPQAPPDLSPNDETHHRLPDGTVLHVSIWTHRFGAQIEPRFVRQPEGAGWTQVLTAPVAPVPVRR
;
A
#
# COMPACT_ATOMS: atom_id res chain seq x y z
N MET A 1 2.17 -20.80 40.62
CA MET A 1 1.18 -20.58 39.53
C MET A 1 0.68 -19.14 39.47
N LEU A 2 0.31 -18.48 40.59
CA LEU A 2 -0.20 -17.10 40.60
C LEU A 2 0.76 -16.02 40.07
N GLY A 3 2.08 -16.16 40.29
CA GLY A 3 3.07 -15.16 39.85
C GLY A 3 3.25 -15.06 38.32
N LEU A 4 3.05 -16.15 37.58
CA LEU A 4 3.18 -16.17 36.12
C LEU A 4 1.99 -15.48 35.44
N ALA A 5 0.78 -15.70 35.96
CA ALA A 5 -0.43 -15.06 35.45
C ALA A 5 -0.37 -13.53 35.63
N ALA A 6 0.12 -13.06 36.78
CA ALA A 6 0.30 -11.63 37.04
C ALA A 6 1.32 -10.98 36.08
N LEU A 7 2.42 -11.68 35.77
CA LEU A 7 3.44 -11.22 34.82
C LEU A 7 2.88 -11.09 33.40
N VAL A 8 2.11 -12.09 32.93
CA VAL A 8 1.50 -12.06 31.60
C VAL A 8 0.49 -10.92 31.50
N VAL A 9 -0.38 -10.75 32.50
CA VAL A 9 -1.36 -9.65 32.53
C VAL A 9 -0.67 -8.29 32.53
N ALA A 10 0.40 -8.11 33.32
CA ALA A 10 1.16 -6.86 33.34
C ALA A 10 1.82 -6.58 31.97
N THR A 11 2.36 -7.61 31.32
CA THR A 11 3.02 -7.47 30.01
C THR A 11 2.00 -7.11 28.92
N VAL A 12 0.83 -7.74 28.94
CA VAL A 12 -0.28 -7.42 28.02
C VAL A 12 -0.82 -6.01 28.30
N ALA A 13 -0.99 -5.62 29.56
CA ALA A 13 -1.46 -4.28 29.92
C ALA A 13 -0.47 -3.18 29.49
N VAL A 14 0.83 -3.39 29.69
CA VAL A 14 1.88 -2.46 29.22
C VAL A 14 1.91 -2.41 27.69
N TYR A 15 1.80 -3.56 27.01
CA TYR A 15 1.73 -3.61 25.56
C TYR A 15 0.52 -2.84 25.01
N LEU A 16 -0.65 -3.02 25.61
CA LEU A 16 -1.88 -2.31 25.24
C LEU A 16 -1.79 -0.81 25.52
N ALA A 17 -1.22 -0.41 26.67
CA ALA A 17 -1.02 0.99 27.02
C ALA A 17 -0.07 1.69 26.05
N LEU A 18 1.04 1.05 25.68
CA LEU A 18 1.98 1.58 24.68
C LEU A 18 1.34 1.67 23.30
N ARG A 19 0.47 0.72 22.93
CA ARG A 19 -0.30 0.78 21.68
C ARG A 19 -1.37 1.87 21.69
N SER A 20 -2.04 2.12 22.82
CA SER A 20 -3.06 3.16 22.93
C SER A 20 -2.46 4.56 22.93
N SER A 21 -1.30 4.77 23.56
CA SER A 21 -0.63 6.08 23.57
C SER A 21 -0.07 6.47 22.19
N ALA A 22 0.19 5.51 21.31
CA ALA A 22 0.53 5.80 19.91
C ALA A 22 -0.66 6.35 19.10
N LEU A 23 -1.90 6.17 19.57
CA LEU A 23 -3.11 6.66 18.91
C LEU A 23 -3.44 8.13 19.27
N GLU A 24 -2.81 8.70 20.31
CA GLU A 24 -3.08 10.07 20.79
C GLU A 24 -2.06 11.12 20.29
N THR A 25 -1.46 10.92 19.12
CA THR A 25 -0.67 12.02 18.51
C THR A 25 -1.61 12.97 17.77
N SER A 26 -2.14 13.93 18.51
CA SER A 26 -2.93 15.04 17.98
C SER A 26 -2.04 15.98 17.17
N GLY A 27 -2.30 16.14 15.86
CA GLY A 27 -1.91 17.36 15.14
C GLY A 27 -1.08 17.26 13.85
N VAL A 28 -1.22 16.21 13.04
CA VAL A 28 -0.98 16.17 11.57
C VAL A 28 -1.87 15.02 11.08
N GLY A 29 -2.58 15.15 9.94
CA GLY A 29 -3.65 14.24 9.47
C GLY A 29 -3.70 12.84 10.11
N SER A 30 -4.79 12.49 10.79
CA SER A 30 -4.90 11.16 11.41
C SER A 30 -4.91 10.09 10.32
N LEU A 31 -3.97 9.14 10.41
CA LEU A 31 -3.98 7.95 9.58
C LEU A 31 -5.24 7.12 9.86
N LEU A 32 -5.72 6.42 8.84
CA LEU A 32 -6.74 5.39 9.00
C LEU A 32 -6.16 4.15 9.69
N PRO A 33 -6.99 3.26 10.30
CA PRO A 33 -6.50 2.08 11.01
C PRO A 33 -5.65 1.11 10.16
N HIS A 34 -5.84 1.13 8.84
CA HIS A 34 -5.09 0.31 7.88
C HIS A 34 -3.96 1.10 7.19
N GLN A 35 -3.60 2.28 7.68
CA GLN A 35 -2.53 3.11 7.13
C GLN A 35 -1.35 3.21 8.10
N VAL A 36 -0.14 3.19 7.55
CA VAL A 36 1.11 3.45 8.26
C VAL A 36 1.99 4.37 7.43
N LEU A 37 2.90 5.07 8.10
CA LEU A 37 3.94 5.84 7.40
C LEU A 37 5.10 4.93 7.04
N ALA A 38 5.66 5.10 5.85
CA ALA A 38 6.87 4.43 5.41
C ALA A 38 8.00 4.59 6.45
N ALA A 39 8.13 5.77 7.05
CA ALA A 39 9.12 6.05 8.11
C ALA A 39 8.98 5.16 9.37
N THR A 40 7.84 4.51 9.57
CA THR A 40 7.58 3.60 10.70
C THR A 40 7.85 2.13 10.39
N LEU A 41 8.13 1.80 9.12
CA LEU A 41 8.52 0.45 8.71
C LEU A 41 9.95 0.11 9.15
N VAL A 42 10.29 -1.18 9.15
CA VAL A 42 11.70 -1.60 9.35
C VAL A 42 12.55 -1.21 8.13
N GLY A 43 13.85 -0.99 8.32
CA GLY A 43 14.75 -0.49 7.26
C GLY A 43 14.66 -1.20 5.90
N PRO A 44 14.65 -2.55 5.84
CA PRO A 44 14.46 -3.27 4.58
C PRO A 44 13.13 -2.97 3.87
N ASP A 45 12.05 -2.80 4.64
CA ASP A 45 10.72 -2.50 4.11
C ASP A 45 10.63 -1.04 3.64
N GLN A 46 11.31 -0.11 4.31
CA GLN A 46 11.45 1.27 3.84
C GLN A 46 12.14 1.33 2.47
N ALA A 47 13.26 0.60 2.32
CA ALA A 47 13.99 0.52 1.06
C ALA A 47 13.15 -0.14 -0.04
N THR A 48 12.39 -1.19 0.31
CA THR A 48 11.47 -1.85 -0.61
C THR A 48 10.37 -0.91 -1.08
N PHE A 49 9.72 -0.19 -0.16
CA PHE A 49 8.70 0.81 -0.48
C PHE A 49 9.24 1.91 -1.42
N ALA A 50 10.42 2.46 -1.15
CA ALA A 50 11.05 3.45 -2.04
C ALA A 50 11.41 2.87 -3.42
N GLY A 51 11.72 1.57 -3.50
CA GLY A 51 11.86 0.84 -4.76
C GLY A 51 10.53 0.76 -5.51
N LEU A 52 9.46 0.40 -4.81
CA LEU A 52 8.11 0.26 -5.37
C LEU A 52 7.54 1.59 -5.90
N GLN A 53 7.82 2.71 -5.24
CA GLN A 53 7.43 4.02 -5.76
C GLN A 53 8.07 4.32 -7.12
N ARG A 54 9.35 3.95 -7.30
CA ARG A 54 10.03 4.09 -8.59
C ARG A 54 9.47 3.11 -9.63
N GLU A 55 9.20 1.88 -9.23
CA GLU A 55 8.60 0.88 -10.11
C GLU A 55 7.21 1.31 -10.60
N LEU A 56 6.39 1.89 -9.72
CA LEU A 56 5.07 2.43 -10.05
C LEU A 56 5.15 3.50 -11.14
N ILE A 57 6.12 4.41 -11.06
CA ILE A 57 6.35 5.43 -12.10
C ILE A 57 6.68 4.79 -13.46
N GLU A 58 7.46 3.71 -13.47
CA GLU A 58 7.79 3.01 -14.72
C GLU A 58 6.58 2.22 -15.27
N ILE A 59 5.75 1.63 -14.40
CA ILE A 59 4.49 0.99 -14.77
C ILE A 59 3.54 2.01 -15.42
N GLU A 60 3.40 3.19 -14.83
CA GLU A 60 2.58 4.29 -15.34
C GLU A 60 3.12 4.84 -16.65
N ARG A 61 4.43 4.99 -16.78
CA ARG A 61 5.08 5.38 -18.03
C ARG A 61 4.80 4.37 -19.13
N ALA A 62 4.90 3.07 -18.85
CA ALA A 62 4.56 2.02 -19.80
C ALA A 62 3.08 2.12 -20.22
N ARG A 63 2.18 2.34 -19.26
CA ARG A 63 0.75 2.55 -19.55
C ARG A 63 0.48 3.76 -20.44
N ALA A 64 1.15 4.87 -20.17
CA ALA A 64 1.01 6.09 -20.96
C ALA A 64 1.60 5.93 -22.38
N ALA A 65 2.72 5.23 -22.51
CA ALA A 65 3.40 5.06 -23.80
C ALA A 65 2.71 4.04 -24.71
N PHE A 66 2.22 2.93 -24.16
CA PHE A 66 1.74 1.79 -24.94
C PHE A 66 0.22 1.59 -24.89
N GLY A 67 -0.51 2.37 -24.10
CA GLY A 67 -1.96 2.21 -23.97
C GLY A 67 -2.39 0.96 -23.19
N ARG A 68 -1.43 0.18 -22.66
CA ARG A 68 -1.67 -1.06 -21.90
C ARG A 68 -0.83 -1.09 -20.63
N TRP A 69 -1.35 -1.75 -19.61
CA TRP A 69 -0.58 -2.06 -18.41
C TRP A 69 0.48 -3.13 -18.73
N PRO A 70 1.72 -3.01 -18.22
CA PRO A 70 2.74 -4.04 -18.39
C PRO A 70 2.34 -5.34 -17.68
N ASP A 71 2.76 -6.48 -18.24
CA ASP A 71 2.58 -7.77 -17.58
C ASP A 71 3.55 -7.93 -16.41
N ALA A 72 3.26 -8.85 -15.47
CA ALA A 72 4.12 -9.07 -14.31
C ALA A 72 5.57 -9.44 -14.66
N ALA A 73 5.82 -10.09 -15.80
CA ALA A 73 7.17 -10.41 -16.28
C ALA A 73 7.94 -9.19 -16.85
N GLU A 74 7.23 -8.11 -17.14
CA GLU A 74 7.80 -6.82 -17.56
C GLU A 74 8.15 -5.94 -16.36
N VAL A 75 7.56 -6.20 -15.19
CA VAL A 75 7.75 -5.50 -13.91
C VAL A 75 8.79 -6.23 -13.05
N GLY A 76 9.51 -5.51 -12.19
CA GLY A 76 10.19 -6.11 -11.04
C GLY A 76 11.41 -6.98 -11.38
N ARG A 77 12.00 -6.78 -12.56
CA ARG A 77 13.11 -7.59 -13.12
C ARG A 77 14.38 -7.64 -12.26
N ALA A 78 14.48 -6.83 -11.21
CA ALA A 78 15.61 -6.76 -10.31
C ALA A 78 15.25 -7.07 -8.84
N SER A 79 14.06 -7.61 -8.55
CA SER A 79 13.59 -7.75 -7.16
C SER A 79 13.71 -9.17 -6.60
N ALA A 80 13.83 -9.27 -5.27
CA ALA A 80 13.76 -10.53 -4.51
C ALA A 80 12.32 -11.12 -4.44
N TYR A 81 11.44 -10.69 -5.33
CA TYR A 81 10.03 -11.01 -5.32
C TYR A 81 9.59 -11.67 -6.63
N THR A 82 8.69 -12.64 -6.50
CA THR A 82 7.89 -13.15 -7.61
C THR A 82 6.70 -12.23 -7.81
N TRP A 83 6.60 -11.65 -9.01
CA TRP A 83 5.51 -10.76 -9.37
C TRP A 83 4.38 -11.50 -10.08
N THR A 84 3.16 -11.09 -9.77
CA THR A 84 1.94 -11.48 -10.48
C THR A 84 1.07 -10.25 -10.67
N ASN A 85 0.35 -10.16 -11.79
CA ASN A 85 -0.62 -9.11 -12.02
C ASN A 85 -2.02 -9.70 -12.23
N ALA A 86 -3.03 -8.94 -11.84
CA ALA A 86 -4.43 -9.29 -12.07
C ALA A 86 -5.22 -8.03 -12.37
N ARG A 87 -6.25 -8.15 -13.21
CA ARG A 87 -7.12 -7.03 -13.60
C ARG A 87 -8.58 -7.42 -13.44
N GLU A 88 -9.37 -6.55 -12.83
CA GLU A 88 -10.82 -6.66 -12.80
C GLU A 88 -11.47 -5.29 -13.04
N GLY A 89 -12.14 -5.14 -14.19
CA GLY A 89 -12.69 -3.86 -14.61
C GLY A 89 -11.59 -2.79 -14.74
N TYR A 90 -11.76 -1.68 -14.03
CA TYR A 90 -10.82 -0.56 -14.02
C TYR A 90 -9.68 -0.70 -13.01
N PHE A 91 -9.62 -1.81 -12.27
CA PHE A 91 -8.59 -2.05 -11.27
C PHE A 91 -7.51 -2.99 -11.79
N VAL A 92 -6.27 -2.67 -11.48
CA VAL A 92 -5.07 -3.46 -11.77
C VAL A 92 -4.28 -3.63 -10.48
N ASN A 93 -3.94 -4.87 -10.18
CA ASN A 93 -3.11 -5.24 -9.05
C ASN A 93 -1.77 -5.77 -9.55
N TYR A 94 -0.67 -5.31 -8.93
CA TYR A 94 0.62 -5.97 -9.01
C TYR A 94 1.00 -6.47 -7.62
N LEU A 95 1.03 -7.80 -7.48
CA LEU A 95 1.37 -8.48 -6.24
C LEU A 95 2.81 -8.98 -6.33
N ALA A 96 3.66 -8.53 -5.41
CA ALA A 96 5.01 -8.99 -5.21
C ALA A 96 5.06 -9.91 -3.97
N ARG A 97 5.32 -11.20 -4.19
CA ARG A 97 5.50 -12.20 -3.13
C ARG A 97 6.98 -12.52 -2.95
N PRO A 98 7.50 -12.61 -1.72
CA PRO A 98 8.91 -12.91 -1.53
C PRO A 98 9.24 -14.30 -2.08
N ALA A 99 10.31 -14.40 -2.88
CA ALA A 99 10.65 -15.64 -3.58
C ALA A 99 11.45 -16.65 -2.72
N GLY A 100 12.11 -16.18 -1.66
CA GLY A 100 13.00 -17.02 -0.82
C GLY A 100 12.88 -16.80 0.68
N ASP A 101 12.60 -15.58 1.14
CA ASP A 101 12.37 -15.29 2.55
C ASP A 101 10.88 -15.38 2.90
N LEU A 102 10.49 -16.47 3.55
CA LEU A 102 9.10 -16.71 3.95
C LEU A 102 8.59 -15.73 5.02
N SER A 103 9.50 -15.04 5.72
CA SER A 103 9.18 -14.05 6.74
C SER A 103 9.09 -12.62 6.21
N ALA A 104 9.54 -12.38 4.98
CA ALA A 104 9.45 -11.07 4.35
C ALA A 104 8.00 -10.67 4.07
N ALA A 105 7.74 -9.36 4.12
CA ALA A 105 6.45 -8.80 3.78
C ALA A 105 6.12 -9.02 2.29
N GLY A 106 4.85 -9.15 1.97
CA GLY A 106 4.35 -9.09 0.60
C GLY A 106 3.94 -7.67 0.26
N TRP A 107 4.01 -7.30 -1.02
CA TRP A 107 3.66 -5.96 -1.48
C TRP A 107 2.61 -6.01 -2.56
N LEU A 108 1.71 -5.04 -2.53
CA LEU A 108 0.63 -4.92 -3.49
C LEU A 108 0.55 -3.47 -3.97
N LEU A 109 0.67 -3.29 -5.29
CA LEU A 109 0.30 -2.05 -5.96
C LEU A 109 -1.13 -2.19 -6.43
N VAL A 110 -1.99 -1.26 -6.06
CA VAL A 110 -3.35 -1.16 -6.59
C VAL A 110 -3.45 0.11 -7.39
N ILE A 111 -3.88 -0.03 -8.64
CA ILE A 111 -4.09 1.07 -9.57
C ILE A 111 -5.52 0.99 -10.07
N GLN A 112 -6.25 2.08 -9.97
CA GLN A 112 -7.60 2.23 -10.50
C GLN A 112 -7.61 3.31 -11.59
N GLU A 113 -8.02 2.91 -12.79
CA GLU A 113 -8.37 3.83 -13.87
C GLU A 113 -9.74 4.48 -13.59
N PRO A 114 -9.98 5.70 -14.10
CA PRO A 114 -11.28 6.33 -13.95
C PRO A 114 -12.33 5.54 -14.74
N ASP A 115 -13.56 5.50 -14.22
CA ASP A 115 -14.69 5.03 -15.00
C ASP A 115 -14.90 6.00 -16.18
N PRO A 116 -14.92 5.53 -17.45
CA PRO A 116 -15.13 6.38 -18.62
C PRO A 116 -16.48 7.11 -18.62
N GLN A 117 -17.45 6.66 -17.82
CA GLN A 117 -18.76 7.30 -17.66
C GLN A 117 -18.82 8.27 -16.47
N ALA A 118 -17.80 8.27 -15.61
CA ALA A 118 -17.74 9.20 -14.48
C ALA A 118 -17.29 10.61 -14.94
N PRO A 119 -17.67 11.67 -14.21
CA PRO A 119 -17.10 12.99 -14.41
C PRO A 119 -15.57 12.97 -14.26
N PRO A 120 -14.85 13.88 -14.95
CA PRO A 120 -13.41 14.00 -14.80
C PRO A 120 -12.99 14.24 -13.34
N ASP A 121 -11.97 13.52 -12.88
CA ASP A 121 -11.41 13.72 -11.56
C ASP A 121 -10.53 15.00 -11.52
N LEU A 122 -10.89 15.90 -10.60
CA LEU A 122 -10.26 17.19 -10.38
C LEU A 122 -9.26 17.18 -9.22
N SER A 123 -8.99 16.02 -8.61
CA SER A 123 -7.99 15.88 -7.56
C SER A 123 -6.62 16.37 -8.05
N PRO A 124 -5.88 17.11 -7.19
CA PRO A 124 -4.51 17.51 -7.49
C PRO A 124 -3.61 16.26 -7.55
N ASN A 125 -2.45 16.38 -8.21
CA ASN A 125 -1.46 15.32 -8.12
C ASN A 125 -0.94 15.23 -6.69
N ASP A 126 -1.08 14.05 -6.09
CA ASP A 126 -0.59 13.72 -4.76
C ASP A 126 -0.12 12.25 -4.71
N GLU A 127 0.14 11.71 -3.53
CA GLU A 127 0.62 10.33 -3.37
C GLU A 127 -0.39 9.26 -3.82
N THR A 128 -1.67 9.61 -3.90
CA THR A 128 -2.77 8.69 -4.25
C THR A 128 -3.46 9.02 -5.56
N HIS A 129 -3.26 10.22 -6.11
CA HIS A 129 -3.81 10.66 -7.38
C HIS A 129 -2.68 10.99 -8.35
N HIS A 130 -2.47 10.12 -9.34
CA HIS A 130 -1.42 10.29 -10.34
C HIS A 130 -2.03 10.64 -11.70
N ARG A 131 -1.74 11.83 -12.22
CA ARG A 131 -2.20 12.25 -13.55
C ARG A 131 -1.20 11.86 -14.64
N LEU A 132 -1.66 11.05 -15.58
CA LEU A 132 -0.92 10.68 -16.78
C LEU A 132 -0.84 11.84 -17.79
N PRO A 133 0.10 11.81 -18.75
CA PRO A 133 0.25 12.85 -19.78
C PRO A 133 -0.99 13.06 -20.65
N ASP A 134 -1.84 12.04 -20.81
CA ASP A 134 -3.11 12.13 -21.54
C ASP A 134 -4.26 12.77 -20.72
N GLY A 135 -3.98 13.16 -19.47
CA GLY A 135 -4.93 13.78 -18.56
C GLY A 135 -5.67 12.79 -17.65
N THR A 136 -5.53 11.48 -17.87
CA THR A 136 -6.14 10.42 -17.05
C THR A 136 -5.62 10.52 -15.62
N VAL A 137 -6.53 10.56 -14.63
CA VAL A 137 -6.18 10.49 -13.20
C VAL A 137 -6.32 9.06 -12.72
N LEU A 138 -5.21 8.48 -12.29
CA LEU A 138 -5.15 7.18 -11.64
C LEU A 138 -5.31 7.35 -10.14
N HIS A 139 -6.07 6.46 -9.51
CA HIS A 139 -6.01 6.28 -8.06
C HIS A 139 -5.03 5.17 -7.76
N VAL A 140 -3.96 5.48 -7.02
CA VAL A 140 -2.86 4.56 -6.76
C VAL A 140 -2.67 4.37 -5.27
N SER A 141 -2.27 3.16 -4.88
CA SER A 141 -1.92 2.86 -3.51
C SER A 141 -0.95 1.70 -3.42
N ILE A 142 -0.03 1.78 -2.46
CA ILE A 142 0.97 0.75 -2.16
C ILE A 142 0.64 0.16 -0.80
N TRP A 143 0.58 -1.16 -0.75
CA TRP A 143 0.19 -1.91 0.43
C TRP A 143 1.24 -2.94 0.80
N THR A 144 1.34 -3.21 2.10
CA THR A 144 2.18 -4.27 2.66
C THR A 144 1.33 -5.28 3.43
N HIS A 145 1.78 -6.52 3.46
CA HIS A 145 1.18 -7.60 4.25
C HIS A 145 2.27 -8.45 4.87
N ARG A 146 2.28 -8.57 6.21
CA ARG A 146 3.41 -9.15 6.95
C ARG A 146 3.75 -10.59 6.57
N PHE A 147 2.75 -11.37 6.13
CA PHE A 147 2.91 -12.77 5.76
C PHE A 147 3.02 -12.94 4.25
N GLY A 148 3.99 -12.27 3.61
CA GLY A 148 4.08 -12.15 2.16
C GLY A 148 4.03 -13.47 1.40
N ALA A 149 4.75 -14.47 1.90
CA ALA A 149 4.83 -15.78 1.26
C ALA A 149 3.50 -16.57 1.30
N GLN A 150 2.63 -16.30 2.28
CA GLN A 150 1.36 -17.02 2.49
C GLN A 150 0.19 -16.43 1.72
N ILE A 151 0.42 -15.34 0.98
CA ILE A 151 -0.63 -14.66 0.21
C ILE A 151 -0.92 -15.45 -1.06
N GLU A 152 -2.19 -15.76 -1.29
CA GLU A 152 -2.63 -16.35 -2.55
C GLU A 152 -2.54 -15.33 -3.70
N PRO A 153 -2.04 -15.73 -4.89
CA PRO A 153 -1.90 -14.84 -6.03
C PRO A 153 -3.25 -14.63 -6.72
N ARG A 154 -4.10 -13.81 -6.12
CA ARG A 154 -5.44 -13.46 -6.61
C ARG A 154 -5.64 -11.95 -6.67
N PHE A 155 -6.65 -11.53 -7.42
CA PHE A 155 -7.10 -10.15 -7.40
C PHE A 155 -7.61 -9.77 -5.99
N VAL A 156 -7.31 -8.53 -5.59
CA VAL A 156 -7.65 -7.96 -4.27
C VAL A 156 -8.35 -6.63 -4.51
N ARG A 157 -9.68 -6.61 -4.36
CA ARG A 157 -10.51 -5.42 -4.60
C ARG A 157 -10.45 -4.41 -3.45
N GLN A 158 -10.43 -4.93 -2.21
CA GLN A 158 -10.46 -4.15 -0.97
C GLN A 158 -9.32 -4.63 -0.08
N PRO A 159 -8.09 -4.11 -0.28
CA PRO A 159 -6.91 -4.56 0.45
C PRO A 159 -7.08 -4.50 1.96
N GLU A 160 -7.70 -3.44 2.50
CA GLU A 160 -7.94 -3.24 3.92
C GLU A 160 -8.78 -4.37 4.54
N GLY A 161 -9.82 -4.84 3.83
CA GLY A 161 -10.65 -5.97 4.26
C GLY A 161 -9.94 -7.33 4.14
N ALA A 162 -8.87 -7.39 3.35
CA ALA A 162 -8.04 -8.57 3.14
C ALA A 162 -6.77 -8.59 4.02
N GLY A 163 -6.67 -7.71 5.02
CA GLY A 163 -5.56 -7.68 5.98
C GLY A 163 -4.31 -6.93 5.50
N TRP A 164 -4.41 -6.19 4.40
CA TRP A 164 -3.32 -5.35 3.92
C TRP A 164 -3.27 -4.02 4.68
N THR A 165 -2.06 -3.45 4.77
CA THR A 165 -1.83 -2.13 5.35
C THR A 165 -1.27 -1.20 4.27
N GLN A 166 -1.94 -0.07 4.02
CA GLN A 166 -1.49 0.95 3.09
C GLN A 166 -0.28 1.68 3.68
N VAL A 167 0.74 1.88 2.85
CA VAL A 167 1.96 2.59 3.22
C VAL A 167 1.95 3.95 2.54
N LEU A 168 2.17 5.00 3.33
CA LEU A 168 2.19 6.40 2.87
C LEU A 168 3.51 7.08 3.24
N THR A 169 3.95 8.05 2.47
CA THR A 169 5.10 8.92 2.81
C THR A 169 4.72 9.97 3.84
N ALA A 170 3.48 10.48 3.77
CA ALA A 170 2.93 11.46 4.68
C ALA A 170 1.42 11.21 4.88
N PRO A 171 0.82 11.70 5.98
CA PRO A 171 -0.62 11.63 6.12
C PRO A 171 -1.34 12.38 5.01
N VAL A 172 -2.41 11.79 4.49
CA VAL A 172 -3.25 12.45 3.48
C VAL A 172 -3.90 13.68 4.10
N ALA A 173 -3.66 14.85 3.52
CA ALA A 173 -4.26 16.08 4.00
C ALA A 173 -5.79 16.03 3.82
N PRO A 174 -6.58 16.50 4.80
CA PRO A 174 -8.02 16.58 4.62
C PRO A 174 -8.36 17.53 3.47
N VAL A 175 -9.30 17.12 2.60
CA VAL A 175 -9.80 17.98 1.52
C VAL A 175 -10.43 19.23 2.15
N PRO A 176 -10.03 20.45 1.77
CA PRO A 176 -10.65 21.66 2.29
C PRO A 176 -12.12 21.69 1.89
N VAL A 177 -13.01 21.79 2.88
CA VAL A 177 -14.44 21.98 2.65
C VAL A 177 -14.62 23.34 1.97
N ARG A 178 -15.04 23.35 0.70
CA ARG A 178 -15.48 24.59 0.05
C ARG A 178 -16.74 25.08 0.79
N ARG A 179 -16.63 26.23 1.45
CA ARG A 179 -17.77 26.96 2.02
C ARG A 179 -18.47 27.77 0.94
#